data_AF-R9QYV9-F1
#
_entry.id   AF-R9QYV9-F1
#
_cell.length_a   1.000
_cell.length_b   1.000
_cell.length_c   1.000
_cell.angle_alpha   90.00
_cell.angle_beta   90.00
_cell.angle_gamma   90.00
#
_symmetry.space_group_name_H-M   'P 1'
#
loop_
_entity.id
_entity.type
_entity.pdbx_description
1 polymer ?
#
loop_
_entity_poly.entity_id
_entity_poly.type
_entity_poly.pdbx_seq_one_letter_code
_entity_poly.pdbx_strand_id
1 'polypeptide(L)'
;DLSEHFETLQLHAGYEPDPTTKSRATPIYATTSFTFNDSAHGARLFGLKEFGNIYSRIMNPTVDVFEKRMAALEGGAAALAASSGQAAQFMVINTLAHAGDNIVSTSNLYGGTYNQFKVFLPRLGIRTKFVDGDRPQDIDAAIDARTKAVYVESIGNPRYNVPDLAAIAAVAHKHGVPLVVDNTFGAGGYFVRPVDHGADIVLHSATKWIGGHGTTIGGVIVDAGKFDWGKHAQRFAQFVDPSEGYHGLKFWDTFGALSFIIR
;
A
#
# COMPACT_ATOMS: atom_id res chain seq x y z
N ASP A 1 24.66 11.21 4.08
CA ASP A 1 23.53 10.66 3.33
C ASP A 1 23.78 9.20 3.00
N LEU A 2 22.79 8.34 3.22
CA LEU A 2 22.84 6.94 2.82
C LEU A 2 22.89 6.88 1.28
N SER A 3 23.69 5.96 0.74
CA SER A 3 23.64 5.62 -0.68
C SER A 3 22.21 5.24 -1.10
N GLU A 4 21.76 5.72 -2.25
CA GLU A 4 20.45 5.38 -2.84
C GLU A 4 20.46 4.03 -3.58
N HIS A 5 21.59 3.31 -3.59
CA HIS A 5 21.70 2.01 -4.23
C HIS A 5 20.98 0.91 -3.44
N PHE A 6 20.24 0.06 -4.16
CA PHE A 6 19.41 -1.00 -3.60
C PHE A 6 20.15 -1.89 -2.59
N GLU A 7 21.38 -2.28 -2.91
CA GLU A 7 22.19 -3.18 -2.09
C GLU A 7 22.55 -2.56 -0.73
N THR A 8 22.68 -1.24 -0.67
CA THR A 8 22.89 -0.52 0.59
C THR A 8 21.57 -0.34 1.33
N LEU A 9 20.51 0.07 0.62
CA LEU A 9 19.20 0.32 1.22
C LEU A 9 18.62 -0.94 1.89
N GLN A 10 18.74 -2.11 1.27
CA GLN A 10 18.19 -3.36 1.84
C GLN A 10 18.85 -3.76 3.17
N LEU A 11 20.05 -3.26 3.45
CA LEU A 11 20.77 -3.51 4.70
C LEU A 11 20.53 -2.41 5.75
N HIS A 12 20.35 -1.16 5.30
CA HIS A 12 20.48 0.01 6.18
C HIS A 12 19.22 0.84 6.33
N ALA A 13 18.36 0.92 5.31
CA ALA A 13 17.20 1.79 5.36
C ALA A 13 16.26 1.40 6.53
N GLY A 14 15.69 2.42 7.17
CA GLY A 14 14.69 2.29 8.23
C GLY A 14 15.23 2.05 9.66
N TYR A 15 16.50 1.67 9.84
CA TYR A 15 17.06 1.40 11.17
C TYR A 15 18.35 2.16 11.44
N GLU A 16 18.32 2.98 12.50
CA GLU A 16 19.51 3.51 13.15
C GLU A 16 19.76 2.76 14.46
N PRO A 17 21.03 2.52 14.87
CA PRO A 17 21.34 1.80 16.10
C PRO A 17 20.60 2.40 17.31
N ASP A 18 19.89 1.55 18.04
CA ASP A 18 19.12 1.94 19.22
C ASP A 18 19.95 2.82 20.16
N PRO A 19 19.49 4.03 20.52
CA PRO A 19 20.32 4.98 21.28
C PRO A 19 20.68 4.47 22.68
N THR A 20 19.86 3.57 23.25
CA THR A 20 20.02 3.04 24.61
C THR A 20 21.10 1.97 24.69
N THR A 21 21.05 0.99 23.79
CA THR A 21 21.87 -0.23 23.81
C THR A 21 22.95 -0.24 22.74
N LYS A 22 22.86 0.65 21.74
CA LYS A 22 23.70 0.66 20.53
C LYS A 22 23.65 -0.64 19.74
N SER A 23 22.55 -1.40 19.84
CA SER A 23 22.38 -2.64 19.10
C SER A 23 22.53 -2.38 17.60
N ARG A 24 23.40 -3.14 16.93
CA ARG A 24 23.56 -3.03 15.47
C ARG A 24 22.44 -3.75 14.73
N ALA A 25 21.95 -4.86 15.27
CA ALA A 25 20.80 -5.56 14.74
C ALA A 25 19.50 -4.91 15.25
N THR A 26 18.47 -4.88 14.40
CA THR A 26 17.13 -4.42 14.82
C THR A 26 16.59 -5.32 15.93
N PRO A 27 16.22 -4.78 17.11
CA PRO A 27 15.60 -5.56 18.17
C PRO A 27 14.22 -6.11 17.78
N ILE A 28 13.82 -7.21 18.41
CA ILE A 28 12.46 -7.76 18.29
C ILE A 28 11.61 -7.24 19.45
N TYR A 29 10.68 -6.34 19.14
CA TYR A 29 9.73 -5.80 20.11
C TYR A 29 8.49 -6.69 20.22
N ALA A 30 8.62 -7.81 20.93
CA ALA A 30 7.53 -8.73 21.26
C ALA A 30 6.64 -8.18 22.39
N THR A 31 6.12 -6.96 22.21
CA THR A 31 5.21 -6.28 23.14
C THR A 31 3.89 -5.97 22.47
N THR A 32 2.82 -5.83 23.25
CA THR A 32 1.52 -5.38 22.74
C THR A 32 1.36 -3.86 22.83
N SER A 33 1.95 -3.24 23.85
CA SER A 33 1.64 -1.87 24.30
C SER A 33 2.91 -1.11 24.65
N PHE A 34 2.83 0.22 24.61
CA PHE A 34 3.93 1.13 24.93
C PHE A 34 3.48 2.14 26.00
N THR A 35 4.36 2.47 26.92
CA THR A 35 4.07 3.45 27.97
C THR A 35 4.04 4.86 27.41
N PHE A 36 3.17 5.72 27.96
CA PHE A 36 3.18 7.15 27.64
C PHE A 36 4.04 7.92 28.64
N ASN A 37 4.64 9.02 28.20
CA ASN A 37 5.34 9.96 29.07
C ASN A 37 4.40 10.56 30.13
N ASP A 38 3.19 10.92 29.71
CA ASP A 38 2.09 11.42 30.55
C ASP A 38 0.74 11.27 29.81
N SER A 39 -0.36 11.69 30.44
CA SER A 39 -1.70 11.63 29.83
C SER A 39 -1.88 12.57 28.63
N ALA A 40 -1.17 13.70 28.60
CA ALA A 40 -1.24 14.65 27.49
C ALA A 40 -0.54 14.10 26.24
N HIS A 41 0.59 13.39 26.41
CA HIS A 41 1.25 12.64 25.34
C HIS A 41 0.31 11.59 24.74
N GLY A 42 -0.35 10.78 25.57
CA GLY A 42 -1.35 9.83 25.08
C GLY A 42 -2.45 10.49 24.25
N ALA A 43 -2.99 11.63 24.70
CA ALA A 43 -4.02 12.37 23.97
C ALA A 43 -3.53 12.89 22.60
N ARG A 44 -2.26 13.32 22.49
CA ARG A 44 -1.69 13.75 21.20
C ARG A 44 -1.51 12.59 20.22
N LEU A 45 -1.07 11.42 20.71
CA LEU A 45 -0.92 10.21 19.90
C LEU A 45 -2.27 9.77 19.31
N PHE A 46 -3.31 9.62 20.13
CA PHE A 46 -4.65 9.21 19.65
C PHE A 46 -5.32 10.25 18.76
N GLY A 47 -4.99 11.54 18.94
CA GLY A 47 -5.48 12.61 18.08
C GLY A 47 -4.71 12.77 16.76
N LEU A 48 -3.75 11.88 16.47
CA LEU A 48 -2.83 11.99 15.33
C LEU A 48 -2.09 13.35 15.25
N LYS A 49 -1.83 13.97 16.40
CA LYS A 49 -1.10 15.24 16.52
C LYS A 49 0.40 15.03 16.73
N GLU A 50 0.78 13.82 17.09
CA GLU A 50 2.14 13.37 17.29
C GLU A 50 2.21 11.91 16.84
N PHE A 51 3.22 11.54 16.06
CA PHE A 51 3.47 10.14 15.69
C PHE A 51 4.22 9.44 16.81
N GLY A 52 3.80 8.23 17.14
CA GLY A 52 4.44 7.43 18.17
C GLY A 52 3.73 6.11 18.40
N ASN A 53 4.37 5.25 19.19
CA ASN A 53 3.87 3.92 19.46
C ASN A 53 2.75 3.96 20.51
N ILE A 54 1.62 3.33 20.20
CA ILE A 54 0.48 3.16 21.11
C ILE A 54 0.29 1.66 21.38
N TYR A 55 -0.04 0.92 20.32
CA TYR A 55 -0.25 -0.53 20.32
C TYR A 55 0.36 -1.16 19.07
N SER A 56 0.95 -2.33 19.23
CA SER A 56 1.57 -3.10 18.13
C SER A 56 0.60 -3.53 17.03
N ARG A 57 -0.72 -3.46 17.27
CA ARG A 57 -1.72 -3.70 16.23
C ARG A 57 -1.70 -2.65 15.11
N ILE A 58 -1.20 -1.45 15.39
CA ILE A 58 -1.16 -0.33 14.43
C ILE A 58 0.26 0.17 14.14
N MET A 59 1.20 0.03 15.09
CA MET A 59 2.61 0.40 14.89
C MET A 59 3.49 -0.36 15.88
N ASN A 60 4.56 -0.98 15.38
CA ASN A 60 5.55 -1.68 16.19
C ASN A 60 6.96 -1.33 15.67
N PRO A 61 7.94 -0.97 16.53
CA PRO A 61 9.26 -0.52 16.07
C PRO A 61 10.03 -1.55 15.20
N THR A 62 9.84 -2.85 15.42
CA THR A 62 10.46 -3.87 14.55
C THR A 62 9.83 -3.88 13.17
N VAL A 63 8.51 -3.68 13.09
CA VAL A 63 7.75 -3.65 11.83
C VAL A 63 7.98 -2.34 11.08
N ASP A 64 8.08 -1.21 11.79
CA ASP A 64 8.36 0.11 11.22
C ASP A 64 9.70 0.16 10.45
N VAL A 65 10.73 -0.56 10.94
CA VAL A 65 11.99 -0.73 10.18
C VAL A 65 11.74 -1.41 8.84
N PHE A 66 10.93 -2.48 8.83
CA PHE A 66 10.59 -3.20 7.60
C PHE A 66 9.79 -2.31 6.64
N GLU A 67 8.79 -1.58 7.14
CA GLU A 67 7.98 -0.63 6.36
C GLU A 67 8.86 0.44 5.71
N LYS A 68 9.66 1.16 6.50
CA LYS A 68 10.57 2.20 5.98
C LYS A 68 11.55 1.67 4.95
N ARG A 69 12.06 0.45 5.16
CA ARG A 69 12.96 -0.20 4.20
C ARG A 69 12.24 -0.51 2.89
N MET A 70 11.04 -1.09 2.95
CA MET A 70 10.27 -1.40 1.75
C MET A 70 9.89 -0.14 0.97
N ALA A 71 9.51 0.94 1.65
CA ALA A 71 9.29 2.24 1.02
C ALA A 71 10.54 2.72 0.26
N ALA A 72 11.71 2.66 0.90
CA ALA A 72 12.98 3.06 0.27
C ALA A 72 13.34 2.18 -0.93
N LEU A 73 13.14 0.86 -0.85
CA LEU A 73 13.47 -0.07 -1.94
C LEU A 73 12.57 0.10 -3.17
N GLU A 74 11.27 0.34 -2.96
CA GLU A 74 10.29 0.58 -4.04
C GLU A 74 10.28 2.04 -4.54
N GLY A 75 11.00 2.95 -3.88
CA GLY A 75 10.98 4.38 -4.20
C GLY A 75 9.67 5.06 -3.84
N GLY A 76 8.95 4.54 -2.83
CA GLY A 76 7.71 5.10 -2.30
C GLY A 76 7.95 6.08 -1.15
N ALA A 77 6.88 6.79 -0.76
CA ALA A 77 6.89 7.75 0.33
C ALA A 77 6.82 7.06 1.70
N ALA A 78 6.05 5.97 1.81
CA ALA A 78 5.85 5.21 3.04
C ALA A 78 5.31 3.81 2.73
N ALA A 79 5.32 2.92 3.72
CA ALA A 79 4.77 1.59 3.60
C ALA A 79 4.01 1.18 4.85
N LEU A 80 3.18 0.14 4.72
CA LEU A 80 2.42 -0.46 5.80
C LEU A 80 2.44 -1.98 5.67
N ALA A 81 2.93 -2.66 6.70
CA ALA A 81 2.98 -4.11 6.75
C ALA A 81 1.61 -4.70 7.07
N ALA A 82 1.34 -5.86 6.50
CA ALA A 82 0.11 -6.61 6.71
C ALA A 82 0.42 -8.07 7.07
N SER A 83 -0.57 -8.76 7.64
CA SER A 83 -0.43 -10.16 8.05
C SER A 83 -0.20 -11.13 6.90
N SER A 84 -0.53 -10.74 5.66
CA SER A 84 -0.28 -11.50 4.43
C SER A 84 -0.42 -10.61 3.20
N GLY A 85 0.04 -11.06 2.03
CA GLY A 85 -0.23 -10.36 0.76
C GLY A 85 -1.73 -10.20 0.46
N GLN A 86 -2.55 -11.20 0.81
CA GLN A 86 -4.01 -11.12 0.65
C GLN A 86 -4.63 -10.06 1.58
N ALA A 87 -4.09 -9.90 2.79
CA ALA A 87 -4.52 -8.85 3.72
C ALA A 87 -4.09 -7.46 3.22
N ALA A 88 -2.87 -7.32 2.71
CA ALA A 88 -2.40 -6.08 2.08
C ALA A 88 -3.33 -5.64 0.93
N GLN A 89 -3.60 -6.54 -0.01
CA GLN A 89 -4.54 -6.30 -1.11
C GLN A 89 -5.94 -5.91 -0.61
N PHE A 90 -6.47 -6.65 0.38
CA PHE A 90 -7.77 -6.36 0.94
C PHE A 90 -7.83 -4.96 1.58
N MET A 91 -6.80 -4.58 2.35
CA MET A 91 -6.68 -3.26 2.96
C MET A 91 -6.65 -2.16 1.90
N VAL A 92 -5.83 -2.29 0.84
CA VAL A 92 -5.78 -1.31 -0.27
C VAL A 92 -7.17 -1.10 -0.87
N ILE A 93 -7.86 -2.18 -1.26
CA ILE A 93 -9.17 -2.04 -1.91
C ILE A 93 -10.20 -1.45 -0.95
N ASN A 94 -10.20 -1.86 0.32
CA ASN A 94 -11.19 -1.40 1.30
C ASN A 94 -10.94 0.03 1.81
N THR A 95 -9.72 0.54 1.69
CA THR A 95 -9.41 1.98 1.93
C THR A 95 -9.90 2.85 0.76
N LEU A 96 -9.94 2.30 -0.46
CA LEU A 96 -10.33 3.05 -1.68
C LEU A 96 -11.82 2.94 -2.03
N ALA A 97 -12.43 1.78 -1.83
CA ALA A 97 -13.74 1.43 -2.35
C ALA A 97 -14.73 1.01 -1.26
N HIS A 98 -15.99 1.40 -1.43
CA HIS A 98 -17.09 1.03 -0.54
C HIS A 98 -18.20 0.30 -1.31
N ALA A 99 -19.26 -0.11 -0.59
CA ALA A 99 -20.41 -0.74 -1.21
C ALA A 99 -21.02 0.14 -2.33
N GLY A 100 -21.24 -0.46 -3.50
CA GLY A 100 -21.71 0.23 -4.71
C GLY A 100 -20.60 0.75 -5.62
N ASP A 101 -19.34 0.67 -5.18
CA ASP A 101 -18.18 0.99 -6.02
C ASP A 101 -17.69 -0.22 -6.83
N ASN A 102 -16.82 0.06 -7.79
CA ASN A 102 -16.13 -0.98 -8.54
C ASN A 102 -14.62 -0.74 -8.65
N ILE A 103 -13.89 -1.78 -9.01
CA ILE A 103 -12.49 -1.69 -9.48
C ILE A 103 -12.40 -2.32 -10.87
N VAL A 104 -11.41 -1.91 -11.64
CA VAL A 104 -11.05 -2.53 -12.92
C VAL A 104 -9.79 -3.36 -12.70
N SER A 105 -9.78 -4.60 -13.16
CA SER A 105 -8.61 -5.48 -13.05
C SER A 105 -8.45 -6.32 -14.31
N THR A 106 -7.21 -6.65 -14.66
CA THR A 106 -6.97 -7.77 -15.60
C THR A 106 -7.50 -9.07 -15.00
N SER A 107 -7.86 -10.04 -15.86
CA SER A 107 -8.13 -11.43 -15.47
C SER A 107 -6.86 -12.27 -15.25
N ASN A 108 -5.68 -11.76 -15.65
CA ASN A 108 -4.38 -12.39 -15.44
C ASN A 108 -3.88 -12.15 -14.00
N LEU A 109 -4.51 -12.83 -13.04
CA LEU A 109 -4.25 -12.68 -11.61
C LEU A 109 -3.86 -14.01 -10.96
N TYR A 110 -3.12 -13.92 -9.86
CA TYR A 110 -2.97 -15.01 -8.91
C TYR A 110 -4.35 -15.53 -8.50
N GLY A 111 -4.54 -16.85 -8.49
CA GLY A 111 -5.85 -17.47 -8.27
C GLY A 111 -6.52 -17.05 -6.95
N GLY A 112 -5.75 -16.82 -5.88
CA GLY A 112 -6.27 -16.29 -4.62
C GLY A 112 -6.81 -14.87 -4.75
N THR A 113 -6.09 -14.02 -5.48
CA THR A 113 -6.46 -12.63 -5.78
C THR A 113 -7.70 -12.58 -6.67
N TYR A 114 -7.76 -13.40 -7.72
CA TYR A 114 -8.95 -13.55 -8.55
C TYR A 114 -10.17 -13.95 -7.70
N ASN A 115 -10.01 -14.94 -6.82
CA ASN A 115 -11.09 -15.39 -5.95
C ASN A 115 -11.52 -14.30 -4.95
N GLN A 116 -10.57 -13.56 -4.36
CA GLN A 116 -10.88 -12.42 -3.48
C GLN A 116 -11.74 -11.38 -4.22
N PHE A 117 -11.35 -11.02 -5.44
CA PHE A 117 -12.05 -10.02 -6.26
C PHE A 117 -13.39 -10.50 -6.82
N LYS A 118 -13.51 -11.78 -7.17
CA LYS A 118 -14.71 -12.36 -7.79
C LYS A 118 -15.76 -12.81 -6.79
N VAL A 119 -15.34 -13.31 -5.61
CA VAL A 119 -16.23 -14.00 -4.66
C VAL A 119 -16.38 -13.24 -3.34
N PHE A 120 -15.30 -12.65 -2.81
CA PHE A 120 -15.35 -12.01 -1.49
C PHE A 120 -15.77 -10.55 -1.56
N LEU A 121 -15.14 -9.74 -2.41
CA LEU A 121 -15.49 -8.32 -2.55
C LEU A 121 -16.98 -8.08 -2.87
N PRO A 122 -17.65 -8.88 -3.73
CA PRO A 122 -19.07 -8.67 -3.99
C PRO A 122 -19.98 -8.85 -2.77
N ARG A 123 -19.55 -9.61 -1.74
CA ARG A 123 -20.28 -9.74 -0.47
C ARG A 123 -20.22 -8.46 0.36
N LEU A 124 -19.21 -7.63 0.13
CA LEU A 124 -19.05 -6.29 0.71
C LEU A 124 -19.61 -5.20 -0.21
N GLY A 125 -20.29 -5.57 -1.30
CA GLY A 125 -20.87 -4.63 -2.25
C GLY A 125 -19.87 -3.99 -3.22
N ILE A 126 -18.61 -4.44 -3.25
CA ILE A 126 -17.59 -3.96 -4.20
C ILE A 126 -17.50 -4.93 -5.37
N ARG A 127 -17.62 -4.43 -6.61
CA ARG A 127 -17.58 -5.26 -7.82
C ARG A 127 -16.26 -5.11 -8.56
N THR A 128 -15.76 -6.21 -9.10
CA THR A 128 -14.59 -6.17 -10.00
C THR A 128 -15.06 -6.32 -11.44
N LYS A 129 -14.67 -5.36 -12.29
CA LYS A 129 -14.79 -5.45 -13.75
C LYS A 129 -13.51 -6.06 -14.29
N PHE A 130 -13.60 -7.33 -14.72
CA PHE A 130 -12.46 -8.02 -15.30
C PHE A 130 -12.33 -7.68 -16.77
N VAL A 131 -11.11 -7.35 -17.17
CA VAL A 131 -10.68 -7.17 -18.56
C VAL A 131 -9.83 -8.35 -18.96
N ASP A 132 -10.07 -8.92 -20.14
CA ASP A 132 -9.24 -10.00 -20.67
C ASP A 132 -7.96 -9.43 -21.29
N GLY A 133 -6.81 -9.83 -20.74
CA GLY A 133 -5.51 -9.26 -21.10
C GLY A 133 -5.17 -7.98 -20.31
N ASP A 134 -4.29 -7.17 -20.86
CA ASP A 134 -3.68 -6.00 -20.21
C ASP A 134 -3.53 -4.79 -21.15
N ARG A 135 -4.30 -4.76 -22.24
CA ARG A 135 -4.27 -3.62 -23.17
C ARG A 135 -4.85 -2.37 -22.50
N PRO A 136 -4.14 -1.23 -22.52
CA PRO A 136 -4.63 0.01 -21.90
C PRO A 136 -6.01 0.44 -22.38
N GLN A 137 -6.35 0.19 -23.65
CA GLN A 137 -7.65 0.58 -24.23
C GLN A 137 -8.83 -0.20 -23.64
N ASP A 138 -8.63 -1.48 -23.32
CA ASP A 138 -9.68 -2.30 -22.73
C ASP A 138 -9.91 -1.91 -21.26
N ILE A 139 -8.84 -1.48 -20.57
CA ILE A 139 -8.91 -0.88 -19.23
C ILE A 139 -9.63 0.47 -19.29
N ASP A 140 -9.28 1.35 -20.24
CA ASP A 140 -9.93 2.66 -20.47
C ASP A 140 -11.45 2.50 -20.61
N ALA A 141 -11.88 1.56 -21.45
CA ALA A 141 -13.28 1.29 -21.72
C ALA A 141 -14.08 0.74 -20.51
N ALA A 142 -13.40 0.15 -19.52
CA ALA A 142 -14.04 -0.43 -18.35
C ALA A 142 -14.22 0.56 -17.18
N ILE A 143 -13.49 1.68 -17.18
CA ILE A 143 -13.52 2.69 -16.12
C ILE A 143 -14.83 3.50 -16.18
N ASP A 144 -15.47 3.71 -15.03
CA ASP A 144 -16.64 4.59 -14.90
C ASP A 144 -16.53 5.55 -13.70
N ALA A 145 -17.60 6.30 -13.45
CA ALA A 145 -17.68 7.26 -12.35
C ALA A 145 -17.58 6.63 -10.94
N ARG A 146 -17.75 5.31 -10.81
CA ARG A 146 -17.68 4.55 -9.55
C ARG A 146 -16.42 3.70 -9.42
N THR A 147 -15.56 3.65 -10.44
CA THR A 147 -14.27 2.95 -10.38
C THR A 147 -13.32 3.58 -9.36
N LYS A 148 -12.71 2.78 -8.48
CA LYS A 148 -11.83 3.28 -7.39
C LYS A 148 -10.37 2.87 -7.52
N ALA A 149 -10.08 1.89 -8.36
CA ALA A 149 -8.72 1.46 -8.66
C ALA A 149 -8.68 0.76 -10.02
N VAL A 150 -7.53 0.88 -10.68
CA VAL A 150 -7.08 -0.09 -11.69
C VAL A 150 -6.06 -1.01 -11.02
N TYR A 151 -6.21 -2.32 -11.19
CA TYR A 151 -5.35 -3.33 -10.57
C TYR A 151 -4.68 -4.21 -11.62
N VAL A 152 -3.36 -4.38 -11.49
CA VAL A 152 -2.55 -5.31 -12.30
C VAL A 152 -1.46 -5.98 -11.46
N GLU A 153 -0.89 -7.06 -11.97
CA GLU A 153 0.33 -7.67 -11.41
C GLU A 153 1.52 -7.33 -12.30
N SER A 154 2.70 -7.08 -11.74
CA SER A 154 3.90 -6.77 -12.55
C SER A 154 4.32 -7.91 -13.48
N ILE A 155 3.98 -9.15 -13.11
CA ILE A 155 3.95 -10.32 -13.98
C ILE A 155 2.63 -11.05 -13.73
N GLY A 156 1.74 -11.08 -14.72
CA GLY A 156 0.41 -11.66 -14.59
C GLY A 156 0.40 -13.19 -14.53
N ASN A 157 -0.52 -13.77 -13.76
CA ASN A 157 -0.70 -15.22 -13.65
C ASN A 157 -1.96 -15.69 -14.41
N PRO A 158 -1.97 -16.85 -15.09
CA PRO A 158 -0.86 -17.79 -15.36
C PRO A 158 -0.08 -17.48 -16.63
N ARG A 159 -0.39 -16.37 -17.31
CA ARG A 159 0.15 -16.07 -18.64
C ARG A 159 1.59 -15.56 -18.64
N TYR A 160 2.10 -15.12 -17.50
CA TYR A 160 3.40 -14.45 -17.36
C TYR A 160 3.54 -13.23 -18.30
N ASN A 161 2.42 -12.56 -18.59
CA ASN A 161 2.43 -11.32 -19.34
C ASN A 161 3.00 -10.19 -18.48
N VAL A 162 3.75 -9.29 -19.11
CA VAL A 162 4.28 -8.08 -18.48
C VAL A 162 3.45 -6.90 -18.99
N PRO A 163 2.61 -6.29 -18.15
CA PRO A 163 1.76 -5.18 -18.58
C PRO A 163 2.60 -3.91 -18.83
N ASP A 164 2.14 -3.07 -19.76
CA ASP A 164 2.68 -1.72 -19.96
C ASP A 164 2.19 -0.80 -18.84
N LEU A 165 2.89 -0.82 -17.71
CA LEU A 165 2.51 -0.06 -16.51
C LEU A 165 2.36 1.44 -16.78
N ALA A 166 3.23 2.02 -17.61
CA ALA A 166 3.20 3.45 -17.91
C ALA A 166 1.96 3.83 -18.73
N ALA A 167 1.63 3.04 -19.76
CA ALA A 167 0.43 3.28 -20.55
C ALA A 167 -0.86 3.05 -19.74
N ILE A 168 -0.87 2.04 -18.86
CA ILE A 168 -2.00 1.76 -17.97
C ILE A 168 -2.17 2.88 -16.92
N ALA A 169 -1.08 3.36 -16.32
CA ALA A 169 -1.11 4.48 -15.39
C ALA A 169 -1.70 5.74 -16.05
N ALA A 170 -1.24 6.06 -17.26
CA ALA A 170 -1.76 7.20 -18.02
C ALA A 170 -3.27 7.11 -18.28
N VAL A 171 -3.78 5.91 -18.62
CA VAL A 171 -5.22 5.67 -18.77
C VAL A 171 -5.96 5.82 -17.45
N ALA A 172 -5.46 5.25 -16.35
CA ALA A 172 -6.10 5.34 -15.04
C ALA A 172 -6.18 6.80 -14.55
N HIS A 173 -5.07 7.54 -14.68
CA HIS A 173 -4.95 8.95 -14.25
C HIS A 173 -5.82 9.89 -15.08
N LYS A 174 -6.04 9.62 -16.38
CA LYS A 174 -7.01 10.36 -17.22
C LYS A 174 -8.42 10.40 -16.60
N HIS A 175 -8.78 9.37 -15.83
CA HIS A 175 -10.08 9.26 -15.13
C HIS A 175 -10.04 9.62 -13.65
N GLY A 176 -8.86 10.05 -13.15
CA GLY A 176 -8.64 10.29 -11.74
C GLY A 176 -8.78 9.02 -10.90
N VAL A 177 -8.25 7.91 -11.38
CA VAL A 177 -8.25 6.60 -10.68
C VAL A 177 -6.80 6.19 -10.44
N PRO A 178 -6.42 5.73 -9.23
CA PRO A 178 -5.06 5.27 -8.96
C PRO A 178 -4.78 3.91 -9.60
N LEU A 179 -3.54 3.71 -10.02
CA LEU A 179 -3.01 2.41 -10.43
C LEU A 179 -2.41 1.68 -9.21
N VAL A 180 -2.96 0.51 -8.92
CA VAL A 180 -2.46 -0.43 -7.92
C VAL A 180 -1.73 -1.58 -8.62
N VAL A 181 -0.48 -1.84 -8.22
CA VAL A 181 0.33 -2.91 -8.80
C VAL A 181 0.73 -3.92 -7.73
N ASP A 182 0.35 -5.18 -7.90
CA ASP A 182 0.98 -6.28 -7.17
C ASP A 182 2.36 -6.54 -7.77
N ASN A 183 3.40 -6.15 -7.02
CA ASN A 183 4.78 -6.29 -7.45
C ASN A 183 5.48 -7.44 -6.74
N THR A 184 4.75 -8.46 -6.28
CA THR A 184 5.34 -9.62 -5.61
C THR A 184 6.47 -10.23 -6.47
N PHE A 185 6.27 -10.37 -7.78
CA PHE A 185 7.28 -10.87 -8.73
C PHE A 185 8.47 -9.90 -8.95
N GLY A 186 8.31 -8.61 -8.65
CA GLY A 186 9.40 -7.63 -8.69
C GLY A 186 10.40 -7.75 -7.54
N ALA A 187 10.15 -8.67 -6.59
CA ALA A 187 11.03 -8.99 -5.47
C ALA A 187 11.39 -7.77 -4.60
N GLY A 188 10.40 -6.92 -4.31
CA GLY A 188 10.57 -5.74 -3.45
C GLY A 188 11.36 -4.62 -4.13
N GLY A 189 11.04 -4.34 -5.39
CA GLY A 189 11.64 -3.26 -6.18
C GLY A 189 12.91 -3.62 -6.92
N TYR A 190 13.46 -4.82 -6.72
CA TYR A 190 14.76 -5.20 -7.28
C TYR A 190 14.74 -5.34 -8.81
N PHE A 191 13.72 -6.02 -9.35
CA PHE A 191 13.61 -6.22 -10.80
C PHE A 191 12.86 -5.08 -11.50
N VAL A 192 11.89 -4.48 -10.81
CA VAL A 192 11.09 -3.36 -11.29
C VAL A 192 10.51 -2.62 -10.11
N ARG A 193 10.52 -1.28 -10.17
CA ARG A 193 9.80 -0.40 -9.25
C ARG A 193 8.61 0.20 -10.00
N PRO A 194 7.38 -0.32 -9.85
CA PRO A 194 6.21 0.21 -10.55
C PRO A 194 5.97 1.70 -10.31
N VAL A 195 6.44 2.24 -9.18
CA VAL A 195 6.39 3.67 -8.85
C VAL A 195 7.14 4.54 -9.90
N ASP A 196 8.19 4.01 -10.52
CA ASP A 196 8.93 4.67 -11.61
C ASP A 196 8.13 4.66 -12.94
N HIS A 197 7.12 3.80 -13.03
CA HIS A 197 6.24 3.63 -14.18
C HIS A 197 4.82 4.19 -13.94
N GLY A 198 4.64 5.01 -12.91
CA GLY A 198 3.38 5.70 -12.64
C GLY A 198 2.38 4.95 -11.76
N ALA A 199 2.77 3.82 -11.15
CA ALA A 199 1.95 3.21 -10.10
C ALA A 199 1.85 4.14 -8.89
N ASP A 200 0.64 4.26 -8.34
CA ASP A 200 0.37 5.07 -7.16
C ASP A 200 0.51 4.26 -5.87
N ILE A 201 0.15 2.99 -5.94
CA ILE A 201 0.18 2.05 -4.83
C ILE A 201 0.82 0.75 -5.32
N VAL A 202 1.82 0.28 -4.60
CA VAL A 202 2.44 -1.03 -4.82
C VAL A 202 2.10 -1.93 -3.65
N LEU A 203 1.88 -3.21 -3.90
CA LEU A 203 1.75 -4.19 -2.82
C LEU A 203 2.53 -5.46 -3.11
N HIS A 204 2.87 -6.18 -2.04
CA HIS A 204 3.55 -7.46 -2.14
C HIS A 204 2.97 -8.48 -1.17
N SER A 205 3.02 -9.73 -1.60
CA SER A 205 3.17 -10.85 -0.68
C SER A 205 4.64 -10.94 -0.24
N ALA A 206 4.97 -10.33 0.90
CA ALA A 206 6.30 -10.43 1.51
C ALA A 206 6.68 -11.88 1.86
N THR A 207 5.69 -12.77 1.95
CA THR A 207 5.84 -14.23 2.06
C THR A 207 6.74 -14.84 0.97
N LYS A 208 6.82 -14.21 -0.21
CA LYS A 208 7.51 -14.74 -1.39
C LYS A 208 8.98 -14.33 -1.41
N TRP A 209 9.44 -13.62 -2.45
CA TRP A 209 10.85 -13.31 -2.66
C TRP A 209 11.46 -12.39 -1.59
N ILE A 210 10.67 -11.47 -1.02
CA ILE A 210 11.12 -10.59 0.07
C ILE A 210 11.52 -11.43 1.29
N GLY A 211 10.65 -12.36 1.72
CA GLY A 211 10.96 -13.28 2.80
C GLY A 211 11.98 -14.34 2.40
N GLY A 212 11.92 -14.87 1.18
CA GLY A 212 12.91 -15.72 0.51
C GLY A 212 13.07 -17.14 1.04
N HIS A 213 12.74 -17.39 2.31
CA HIS A 213 13.11 -18.61 3.04
C HIS A 213 11.94 -19.57 3.31
N GLY A 214 10.71 -19.21 2.92
CA GLY A 214 9.53 -20.06 3.08
C GLY A 214 9.08 -20.25 4.54
N THR A 215 9.44 -19.34 5.44
CA THR A 215 9.23 -19.49 6.89
C THR A 215 8.12 -18.60 7.47
N THR A 216 7.72 -17.54 6.78
CA THR A 216 6.86 -16.51 7.37
C THR A 216 5.89 -15.95 6.35
N ILE A 217 4.62 -15.84 6.75
CA ILE A 217 3.59 -15.15 5.98
C ILE A 217 3.64 -13.65 6.33
N GLY A 218 3.62 -12.82 5.30
CA GLY A 218 3.56 -11.37 5.43
C GLY A 218 3.12 -10.71 4.13
N GLY A 219 2.65 -9.48 4.26
CA GLY A 219 2.38 -8.57 3.15
C GLY A 219 2.90 -7.18 3.46
N VAL A 220 3.01 -6.35 2.42
CA VAL A 220 3.35 -4.93 2.58
C VAL A 220 2.69 -4.13 1.46
N ILE A 221 2.21 -2.95 1.81
CA ILE A 221 1.69 -1.92 0.91
C ILE A 221 2.73 -0.81 0.89
N VAL A 222 3.05 -0.28 -0.27
CA VAL A 222 3.90 0.90 -0.45
C VAL A 222 3.07 1.97 -1.15
N ASP A 223 2.97 3.14 -0.52
CA ASP A 223 2.34 4.33 -1.09
C ASP A 223 3.41 5.15 -1.81
N ALA A 224 3.19 5.45 -3.10
CA ALA A 224 4.10 6.29 -3.87
C ALA A 224 4.09 7.74 -3.37
N GLY A 225 3.01 8.20 -2.72
CA GLY A 225 2.80 9.58 -2.30
C GLY A 225 2.60 10.54 -3.48
N LYS A 226 2.24 10.03 -4.66
CA LYS A 226 2.14 10.81 -5.91
C LYS A 226 0.70 11.08 -6.36
N PHE A 227 -0.27 10.28 -5.92
CA PHE A 227 -1.66 10.45 -6.31
C PHE A 227 -2.31 11.62 -5.54
N ASP A 228 -2.86 12.58 -6.27
CA ASP A 228 -3.50 13.76 -5.68
C ASP A 228 -4.95 13.45 -5.26
N TRP A 229 -5.10 12.96 -4.02
CA TRP A 229 -6.42 12.67 -3.44
C TRP A 229 -7.31 13.92 -3.36
N GLY A 230 -6.73 15.10 -3.19
CA GLY A 230 -7.45 16.37 -3.12
C GLY A 230 -8.11 16.75 -4.44
N LYS A 231 -7.36 16.66 -5.55
CA LYS A 231 -7.89 16.89 -6.90
C LYS A 231 -9.02 15.92 -7.27
N HIS A 232 -9.00 14.72 -6.69
CA HIS A 232 -9.98 13.67 -6.94
C HIS A 232 -11.00 13.50 -5.79
N ALA A 233 -11.22 14.55 -4.99
CA ALA A 233 -12.16 14.62 -3.88
C ALA A 233 -13.55 14.03 -4.15
N GLN A 234 -14.16 14.34 -5.30
CA GLN A 234 -15.49 13.83 -5.64
C GLN A 234 -15.51 12.29 -5.71
N ARG A 235 -14.41 11.68 -6.16
CA ARG A 235 -14.26 10.23 -6.21
C ARG A 235 -13.78 9.68 -4.87
N PHE A 236 -12.93 10.38 -4.14
CA PHE A 236 -12.34 9.88 -2.89
C PHE A 236 -12.59 10.81 -1.71
N ALA A 237 -13.87 11.08 -1.47
CA ALA A 237 -14.33 11.99 -0.42
C ALA A 237 -13.78 11.60 0.97
N GLN A 238 -13.54 10.31 1.20
CA GLN A 238 -13.01 9.82 2.46
C GLN A 238 -11.64 10.41 2.85
N PHE A 239 -10.82 10.89 1.91
CA PHE A 239 -9.52 11.52 2.24
C PHE A 239 -9.64 13.01 2.52
N VAL A 240 -10.69 13.69 2.05
CA VAL A 240 -10.83 15.16 2.11
C VAL A 240 -11.92 15.61 3.08
N ASP A 241 -12.97 14.82 3.23
CA ASP A 241 -14.07 15.13 4.14
C ASP A 241 -13.67 14.84 5.60
N PRO A 242 -14.29 15.53 6.57
CA PRO A 242 -14.05 15.28 7.98
C PRO A 242 -14.30 13.82 8.37
N SER A 243 -13.31 13.15 8.96
CA SER A 243 -13.43 11.77 9.40
C SER A 243 -14.12 11.66 10.76
N GLU A 244 -15.25 10.97 10.81
CA GLU A 244 -15.97 10.70 12.07
C GLU A 244 -15.09 9.92 13.06
N GLY A 245 -14.35 8.92 12.58
CA GLY A 245 -13.46 8.09 13.41
C GLY A 245 -12.27 8.84 14.02
N TYR A 246 -11.99 10.06 13.53
CA TYR A 246 -10.92 10.92 14.03
C TYR A 246 -11.43 12.34 14.34
N HIS A 247 -12.67 12.46 14.85
CA HIS A 247 -13.23 13.71 15.38
C HIS A 247 -13.19 14.90 14.40
N GLY A 248 -13.44 14.64 13.13
CA GLY A 248 -13.48 15.66 12.08
C GLY A 248 -12.13 15.97 11.43
N LEU A 249 -11.09 15.18 11.72
CA LEU A 249 -9.81 15.28 11.02
C LEU A 249 -10.00 15.08 9.52
N LYS A 250 -9.39 15.96 8.72
CA LYS A 250 -9.31 15.83 7.26
C LYS A 250 -7.94 15.29 6.89
N PHE A 251 -7.89 14.08 6.33
CA PHE A 251 -6.62 13.39 6.09
C PHE A 251 -5.73 14.14 5.10
N TRP A 252 -6.28 14.56 3.97
CA TRP A 252 -5.55 15.29 2.93
C TRP A 252 -4.97 16.61 3.43
N ASP A 253 -5.77 17.39 4.17
CA ASP A 253 -5.30 18.67 4.76
C ASP A 253 -4.18 18.45 5.79
N THR A 254 -4.17 17.31 6.47
CA THR A 254 -3.23 17.03 7.58
C THR A 254 -1.95 16.35 7.09
N PHE A 255 -2.06 15.38 6.19
CA PHE A 255 -0.99 14.47 5.83
C PHE A 255 -0.56 14.58 4.35
N GLY A 256 -1.32 15.30 3.51
CA GLY A 256 -1.03 15.46 2.09
C GLY A 256 -0.77 14.12 1.42
N ALA A 257 0.40 13.98 0.80
CA ALA A 257 0.85 12.78 0.10
C ALA A 257 0.76 11.47 0.92
N LEU A 258 0.82 11.52 2.26
CA LEU A 258 0.77 10.34 3.13
C LEU A 258 -0.66 9.94 3.55
N SER A 259 -1.68 10.59 3.00
CA SER A 259 -3.07 10.39 3.44
C SER A 259 -3.58 8.96 3.23
N PHE A 260 -3.13 8.29 2.15
CA PHE A 260 -3.57 6.94 1.85
C PHE A 260 -3.01 5.93 2.84
N ILE A 261 -1.69 5.95 3.06
CA ILE A 261 -1.06 4.96 3.95
C ILE A 261 -1.45 5.09 5.43
N ILE A 262 -1.84 6.30 5.88
CA ILE A 262 -2.23 6.57 7.28
C ILE A 262 -3.69 6.17 7.56
N ARG A 263 -4.55 6.14 6.54
CA ARG A 263 -6.00 5.93 6.68
C ARG A 263 -6.39 4.46 6.71
#